data_AF-A0A5B7JQ09-F1
#
_entry.id   AF-A0A5B7JQ09-F1
#
_cell.length_a   1.000
_cell.length_b   1.000
_cell.length_c   1.000
_cell.angle_alpha   90.00
_cell.angle_beta   90.00
_cell.angle_gamma   90.00
#
_symmetry.space_group_name_H-M   'P 1'
#
loop_
_entity.id
_entity.type
_entity.pdbx_description
1 polymer ?
#
loop_
_entity_poly.entity_id
_entity_poly.type
_entity_poly.pdbx_seq_one_letter_code
_entity_poly.pdbx_strand_id
1 'polypeptide(L)'
;MGHTQELGIIRQFAFVLPKIMKKIYRKVLINEDGIEKLRNTHMETPVVLLPTHRSYADFLLVSYIAYHYNLPLPVIAAGMGEY
;
A
#
# COMPACT_ATOMS: atom_id res chain seq x y z
N MET A 1 -2.20 10.63 15.76
CA MET A 1 -2.81 11.05 14.48
C MET A 1 -3.76 9.95 14.05
N GLY A 2 -5.02 10.02 14.48
CA GLY A 2 -6.04 9.04 14.10
C GLY A 2 -6.56 9.37 12.72
N HIS A 3 -6.04 8.72 11.69
CA HIS A 3 -6.64 8.80 10.37
C HIS A 3 -8.02 8.14 10.46
N THR A 4 -9.10 8.91 10.27
CA THR A 4 -10.46 8.36 10.14
C THR A 4 -10.48 7.49 8.89
N GLN A 5 -10.24 6.19 9.07
CA GLN A 5 -10.30 5.21 8.01
C GLN A 5 -11.78 4.99 7.67
N GLU A 6 -12.25 5.67 6.63
CA GLU A 6 -13.58 5.43 6.07
C GLU A 6 -13.63 4.02 5.47
N LEU A 7 -14.05 3.04 6.27
CA LEU A 7 -14.08 1.62 5.93
C LEU A 7 -14.86 1.36 4.64
N GLY A 8 -15.89 2.17 4.34
CA GLY A 8 -16.64 2.09 3.08
C GLY A 8 -15.77 2.36 1.86
N ILE A 9 -14.97 3.43 1.90
CA ILE A 9 -14.05 3.82 0.82
C ILE A 9 -12.97 2.75 0.65
N ILE A 10 -12.38 2.29 1.75
CA ILE A 10 -11.35 1.25 1.72
C ILE A 10 -11.87 -0.04 1.08
N ARG A 11 -13.09 -0.47 1.44
CA ARG A 11 -13.71 -1.68 0.87
C ARG A 11 -14.00 -1.52 -0.62
N GLN A 12 -14.50 -0.37 -1.05
CA GLN A 12 -14.71 -0.08 -2.48
C GLN A 12 -13.38 -0.10 -3.24
N PHE A 13 -12.35 0.53 -2.70
CA PHE A 13 -10.99 0.50 -3.26
C PHE A 13 -10.46 -0.93 -3.37
N ALA A 14 -10.58 -1.72 -2.31
CA ALA A 14 -10.14 -3.11 -2.29
C ALA A 14 -10.85 -3.98 -3.33
N PHE A 15 -12.08 -3.63 -3.73
CA PHE A 15 -12.81 -4.35 -4.77
C PHE A 15 -12.44 -3.90 -6.19
N VAL A 16 -12.26 -2.60 -6.42
CA VAL A 16 -12.03 -2.02 -7.75
C VAL A 16 -10.57 -2.13 -8.16
N LEU A 17 -9.65 -1.81 -7.26
CA LEU A 17 -8.22 -1.70 -7.53
C LEU A 17 -7.59 -2.99 -8.09
N PRO A 18 -7.82 -4.19 -7.53
CA PRO A 18 -7.25 -5.42 -8.10
C PRO A 18 -7.75 -5.73 -9.51
N LYS A 19 -8.95 -5.27 -9.90
CA LYS A 19 -9.44 -5.43 -11.29
C LYS A 19 -8.64 -4.56 -12.25
N ILE A 20 -8.36 -3.32 -11.85
CA ILE A 20 -7.52 -2.39 -12.63
C ILE A 20 -6.10 -2.95 -12.71
N MET A 21 -5.52 -3.40 -11.59
CA MET A 21 -4.18 -3.95 -11.54
C MET A 21 -4.03 -5.19 -12.44
N LYS A 22 -5.00 -6.11 -12.46
CA LYS A 22 -5.01 -7.27 -13.37
C LYS A 22 -5.09 -6.90 -14.85
N LYS A 23 -5.62 -5.72 -15.18
CA LYS A 23 -5.69 -5.22 -16.56
C LYS A 23 -4.37 -4.59 -17.01
N ILE A 24 -3.64 -3.95 -16.09
CA ILE A 24 -2.38 -3.24 -16.38
C ILE A 24 -1.18 -4.20 -16.32
N TYR A 25 -1.14 -5.06 -15.31
CA TYR A 25 -0.01 -5.96 -15.04
C TYR A 25 -0.33 -7.40 -15.45
N ARG A 26 0.62 -8.06 -16.10
CA ARG A 26 0.51 -9.49 -16.43
C ARG A 26 0.56 -10.38 -15.19
N LYS A 27 1.41 -10.02 -14.21
CA LYS A 27 1.56 -10.72 -12.94
C LYS A 27 2.11 -9.76 -11.89
N VAL A 28 1.64 -9.87 -10.65
CA VAL A 28 2.23 -9.23 -9.47
C VAL A 28 2.88 -10.33 -8.65
N LEU A 29 4.16 -10.17 -8.33
CA LEU A 29 4.92 -11.09 -7.49
C LEU A 29 5.11 -10.42 -6.13
N ILE A 30 4.75 -11.13 -5.07
CA ILE A 30 4.84 -10.63 -3.70
C ILE A 30 5.85 -11.51 -2.96
N ASN A 31 6.77 -10.87 -2.25
CA ASN A 31 7.70 -11.56 -1.35
C ASN A 31 7.02 -11.74 0.01
N GLU A 32 6.50 -12.93 0.28
CA GLU A 32 5.76 -13.23 1.51
C GLU A 32 6.65 -13.15 2.76
N ASP A 33 7.90 -13.63 2.68
CA ASP A 33 8.87 -13.52 3.77
C ASP A 33 9.13 -12.06 4.16
N GLY A 34 9.19 -11.17 3.14
CA GLY A 34 9.32 -9.74 3.33
C GLY A 34 8.10 -9.11 4.03
N ILE A 35 6.90 -9.60 3.73
CA ILE A 35 5.66 -9.14 4.36
C ILE A 35 5.58 -9.61 5.82
N GLU A 36 5.98 -10.84 6.13
CA GLU A 36 6.03 -11.32 7.51
C GLU A 36 7.04 -10.53 8.35
N LYS A 37 8.23 -10.27 7.79
CA LYS A 37 9.21 -9.41 8.44
C LYS A 37 8.64 -8.01 8.69
N LEU A 38 7.97 -7.42 7.70
CA LEU A 38 7.31 -6.11 7.83
C LEU A 38 6.24 -6.13 8.92
N ARG A 39 5.44 -7.21 9.03
CA ARG A 39 4.44 -7.40 10.08
C ARG A 39 5.07 -7.31 11.48
N ASN A 40 6.17 -8.03 11.69
CA ASN A 40 6.83 -8.07 12.99
C ASN A 40 7.50 -6.71 13.30
N THR A 41 8.21 -6.13 12.32
CA THR A 41 8.96 -4.88 12.52
C THR A 41 8.06 -3.67 12.75
N HIS A 42 6.87 -3.61 12.12
CA HIS A 42 5.97 -2.47 12.30
C HIS A 42 5.39 -2.36 13.72
N MET A 43 5.38 -3.46 14.48
CA MET A 43 4.89 -3.45 15.87
C MET A 43 5.90 -2.82 16.82
N GLU A 44 7.20 -2.98 16.53
CA GLU A 44 8.29 -2.51 17.38
C GLU A 44 8.80 -1.13 16.97
N THR A 45 8.76 -0.82 15.67
CA THR A 45 9.38 0.40 15.11
C THR A 45 8.57 0.99 13.97
N PRO A 46 8.59 2.33 13.79
CA PRO A 46 8.03 2.97 12.60
C PRO A 46 8.76 2.50 11.33
N VAL A 47 8.02 2.06 10.33
CA VAL A 47 8.59 1.60 9.05
C VAL A 47 8.32 2.61 7.95
N VAL A 48 9.36 2.97 7.21
CA VAL A 48 9.27 3.81 6.00
C VAL A 48 9.39 2.92 4.77
N LEU A 49 8.36 2.88 3.95
CA LEU A 49 8.35 2.15 2.68
C LEU A 49 8.85 3.08 1.56
N LEU A 50 9.89 2.65 0.84
CA LEU A 50 10.49 3.39 -0.26
C LEU A 50 10.26 2.63 -1.58
N PRO A 51 9.23 3.00 -2.37
CA PRO A 51 9.05 2.41 -3.70
C PRO A 51 10.21 2.82 -4.61
N THR A 52 10.61 1.92 -5.52
CA THR A 52 11.74 2.14 -6.44
C THR A 52 11.42 3.11 -7.56
N HIS A 53 10.14 3.26 -7.91
CA HIS A 53 9.67 4.17 -8.95
C HIS A 53 8.75 5.24 -8.34
N ARG A 54 8.77 6.46 -8.91
CA ARG A 54 7.92 7.57 -8.48
C ARG A 54 6.62 7.58 -9.30
N SER A 55 5.83 6.50 -9.24
CA SER A 55 4.48 6.51 -9.84
C SER A 55 3.38 6.47 -8.79
N TYR A 56 2.24 7.08 -9.10
CA TYR A 56 1.04 6.94 -8.28
C TYR A 56 0.54 5.50 -8.20
N ALA A 57 0.84 4.68 -9.22
CA ALA A 57 0.51 3.26 -9.22
C ALA A 57 1.25 2.49 -8.11
N ASP A 58 2.50 2.86 -7.81
CA ASP A 58 3.28 2.25 -6.72
C ASP A 58 2.58 2.47 -5.38
N PHE A 59 2.11 3.70 -5.11
CA PHE A 59 1.39 4.00 -3.87
C PHE A 59 0.09 3.21 -3.75
N LEU A 60 -0.66 3.09 -4.85
CA LEU A 60 -1.89 2.31 -4.89
C LEU A 60 -1.62 0.82 -4.65
N LEU A 61 -0.61 0.26 -5.31
CA LEU A 61 -0.26 -1.16 -5.20
C LEU A 61 0.22 -1.49 -3.79
N VAL A 62 1.09 -0.67 -3.19
CA VAL A 62 1.57 -0.86 -1.82
C VAL A 62 0.41 -0.75 -0.82
N SER A 63 -0.49 0.23 -1.00
CA SER A 63 -1.68 0.38 -0.15
C SER A 63 -2.63 -0.83 -0.26
N TYR A 64 -2.79 -1.38 -1.46
CA TYR A 64 -3.56 -2.60 -1.69
C TYR A 64 -2.95 -3.82 -1.00
N ILE A 65 -1.64 -4.01 -1.13
CA ILE A 65 -0.92 -5.11 -0.49
C ILE A 65 -1.04 -4.98 1.04
N ALA A 66 -0.84 -3.78 1.59
CA ALA A 66 -1.02 -3.54 3.03
C ALA A 66 -2.42 -3.92 3.49
N TYR A 67 -3.46 -3.48 2.77
CA TYR A 67 -4.85 -3.86 3.06
C TYR A 67 -5.05 -5.39 2.99
N HIS A 68 -4.57 -6.04 1.93
CA HIS A 68 -4.75 -7.47 1.70
C HIS A 68 -4.10 -8.33 2.80
N TYR A 69 -2.96 -7.91 3.33
CA TYR A 69 -2.25 -8.60 4.41
C TYR A 69 -2.61 -8.09 5.81
N ASN A 70 -3.69 -7.32 5.97
CA ASN A 70 -4.10 -6.74 7.28
C ASN A 70 -2.97 -5.94 7.96
N LEU A 71 -2.19 -5.23 7.17
CA LEU A 71 -1.22 -4.24 7.65
C LEU A 71 -1.89 -2.86 7.71
N PRO A 72 -1.42 -1.95 8.58
CA PRO A 72 -1.89 -0.58 8.56
C PRO A 72 -1.67 0.06 7.19
N LEU A 73 -2.63 0.87 6.73
CA LEU A 73 -2.49 1.59 5.47
C LEU A 73 -1.31 2.58 5.58
N PRO A 74 -0.39 2.59 4.60
CA PRO A 74 0.77 3.48 4.64
C PRO A 74 0.33 4.93 4.45
N VAL A 75 0.93 5.83 5.21
CA VAL A 75 0.81 7.28 4.96
C VAL A 75 1.76 7.64 3.82
N ILE A 76 1.22 8.26 2.77
CA ILE A 76 1.98 8.58 1.56
C ILE A 76 2.57 9.99 1.70
N ALA A 77 3.89 10.07 1.80
CA ALA A 77 4.64 11.32 1.73
C ALA A 77 5.12 11.56 0.29
N ALA A 78 4.19 11.88 -0.61
CA ALA A 78 4.54 12.30 -1.97
C ALA A 78 4.72 13.82 -1.96
N GLY A 79 5.97 14.30 -2.08
CA GLY A 79 6.23 15.74 -2.15
C GLY A 79 5.40 16.38 -3.27
N MET A 80 4.56 17.36 -2.92
CA MET A 80 4.00 18.28 -3.90
C MET A 80 5.18 19.05 -4.50
N GLY A 81 5.32 19.01 -5.83
CA GLY A 81 6.30 19.88 -6.48
C GLY A 81 5.89 21.32 -6.20
N GLU A 82 6.63 22.01 -5.34
CA GLU A 82 6.66 23.46 -5.38
C GLU A 82 7.32 23.85 -6.70
N TYR A 83 6.50 24.41 -7.59
CA TYR A 83 6.93 25.16 -8.76
C TYR A 83 6.80 26.65 -8.44
#